data_AF-A0A2S4NBB8-F1
#
_entry.id   AF-A0A2S4NBB8-F1
#
_cell.length_a   1.000
_cell.length_b   1.000
_cell.length_c   1.000
_cell.angle_alpha   90.00
_cell.angle_beta   90.00
_cell.angle_gamma   90.00
#
_symmetry.space_group_name_H-M   'P 1'
#
loop_
_entity.id
_entity.type
_entity.pdbx_description
1 polymer ?
#
loop_
_entity_poly.entity_id
_entity_poly.type
_entity_poly.pdbx_seq_one_letter_code
_entity_poly.pdbx_strand_id
1 'polypeptide(L)'
;MKNNYSKIATFVVLLTGLFGSAQINQSFKPRFQKLVQGDMVVIANTIVNRQDKRHSANTELNDLSKSADNNDEYNMRYIDVDSDPSTFSSSSATVKFNDKNTKRIIYAALYWSATYKSNESELKFNKYILTDSKREDYTKVKIKLPDTDKYVPVSGQVLFDGYKDPMTKEYAPYTCYADITPLFTDFANYEGVYTVANIYATQGKVAGGVAGGWTLFLVYEEEELTEKFISTYDGFVGVTERYTDVKFSGFKSVIEGEIKAKLVASALEGDNNLVGDQLLMAGKNKQFFNLKNAIRESDNFFNGTITIEDDFLNGRTPNSTNTLGYDMCLLSIPNINNNLIDNATSQLTLRLQSNGDRYFMFFTAFNVEVSPPRPIIYTESEIIAKKAALNASTTLPNVAVNTTPITKNKTTDNADNTEVKTPPTPAPDRDRTLVSNAIPKGFYLVANVFAVPENAIKFAESLKQKGIPAKYVVNPETKYHYVYLNYSTNEEQIRALKKSGFNNKYSDYLWLLIVK
;
A
#
# COMPACT_ATOMS: atom_id res chain seq x y z
N MET A 1 -85.72 -9.81 -5.23
CA MET A 1 -85.72 -10.20 -6.65
C MET A 1 -84.58 -9.50 -7.36
N LYS A 2 -83.69 -10.26 -8.01
CA LYS A 2 -82.76 -9.89 -9.11
C LYS A 2 -81.62 -8.91 -8.75
N ASN A 3 -80.38 -9.06 -9.20
CA ASN A 3 -79.63 -10.16 -9.81
C ASN A 3 -78.15 -9.76 -9.74
N ASN A 4 -77.28 -10.76 -9.63
CA ASN A 4 -75.81 -10.71 -9.74
C ASN A 4 -75.31 -9.89 -10.93
N TYR A 5 -74.11 -9.29 -10.83
CA TYR A 5 -72.96 -9.59 -11.71
C TYR A 5 -71.65 -9.10 -11.06
N SER A 6 -70.81 -10.06 -10.70
CA SER A 6 -69.40 -9.91 -10.35
C SER A 6 -68.62 -9.41 -11.56
N LYS A 7 -67.89 -8.31 -11.43
CA LYS A 7 -66.81 -7.91 -12.34
C LYS A 7 -65.48 -8.13 -11.64
N ILE A 8 -64.85 -9.26 -11.93
CA ILE A 8 -63.46 -9.53 -11.59
C ILE A 8 -62.62 -8.60 -12.46
N ALA A 9 -62.08 -7.54 -11.85
CA ALA A 9 -61.04 -6.73 -12.45
C ALA A 9 -59.76 -7.56 -12.47
N THR A 10 -59.37 -8.05 -13.65
CA THR A 10 -58.07 -8.68 -13.86
C THR A 10 -57.01 -7.58 -13.79
N PHE A 11 -56.29 -7.52 -12.68
CA PHE A 11 -55.13 -6.66 -12.53
C PHE A 11 -53.98 -7.31 -13.32
N VAL A 12 -53.78 -6.88 -14.56
CA VAL A 12 -52.57 -7.18 -15.31
C VAL A 12 -51.44 -6.42 -14.62
N VAL A 13 -50.69 -7.11 -13.77
CA VAL A 13 -49.37 -6.64 -13.34
C VAL A 13 -48.51 -6.65 -14.59
N LEU A 14 -48.33 -5.46 -15.17
CA LEU A 14 -47.31 -5.22 -16.17
C LEU A 14 -45.98 -5.48 -15.45
N LEU A 15 -45.36 -6.64 -15.71
CA LEU A 15 -43.97 -6.91 -15.37
C LEU A 15 -43.14 -5.86 -16.11
N THR A 16 -42.89 -4.72 -15.47
CA THR A 16 -41.86 -3.78 -15.90
C THR A 16 -40.55 -4.56 -15.87
N GLY A 17 -39.99 -4.80 -17.05
CA GLY A 17 -38.75 -5.53 -17.22
C GLY A 17 -37.70 -5.02 -16.24
N LEU A 18 -37.12 -5.95 -15.50
CA LEU A 18 -35.85 -5.75 -14.82
C LEU A 18 -34.83 -5.39 -15.90
N PHE A 19 -34.61 -4.09 -16.11
CA PHE A 19 -33.39 -3.62 -16.77
C PHE A 19 -32.26 -3.90 -15.79
N GLY A 20 -31.71 -5.11 -15.85
CA GLY A 20 -30.42 -5.38 -15.27
C GLY A 20 -29.39 -4.57 -16.04
N SER A 21 -29.01 -3.40 -15.53
CA SER A 21 -27.84 -2.68 -16.03
C SER A 21 -26.64 -3.62 -15.85
N ALA A 22 -26.00 -3.98 -16.96
CA ALA A 22 -24.74 -4.70 -16.90
C ALA A 22 -23.69 -3.77 -16.28
N GLN A 23 -22.90 -4.29 -15.34
CA GLN A 23 -21.74 -3.59 -14.82
C GLN A 23 -20.73 -3.41 -15.96
N ILE A 24 -20.11 -2.24 -16.04
CA ILE A 24 -19.03 -2.00 -16.99
C ILE A 24 -17.84 -2.83 -16.54
N ASN A 25 -17.43 -3.78 -17.37
CA ASN A 25 -16.42 -4.74 -17.00
C ASN A 25 -15.58 -5.13 -18.23
N GLN A 26 -14.43 -4.50 -18.34
CA GLN A 26 -13.29 -5.06 -19.07
C GLN A 26 -12.51 -5.92 -18.07
N SER A 27 -12.64 -7.25 -18.22
CA SER A 27 -12.09 -8.19 -17.24
C SER A 27 -10.60 -7.98 -17.00
N PHE A 28 -10.20 -8.05 -15.73
CA PHE A 28 -8.80 -7.98 -15.32
C PHE A 28 -8.02 -9.18 -15.86
N LYS A 29 -6.94 -8.91 -16.60
CA LYS A 29 -6.06 -9.91 -17.20
C LYS A 29 -4.67 -9.81 -16.61
N PRO A 30 -3.97 -10.94 -16.38
CA PRO A 30 -2.59 -10.91 -15.94
C PRO A 30 -1.69 -10.28 -17.02
N ARG A 31 -0.72 -9.47 -16.59
CA ARG A 31 0.27 -8.81 -17.46
C ARG A 31 1.69 -9.27 -17.17
N PHE A 32 2.09 -9.19 -15.91
CA PHE A 32 3.38 -9.67 -15.42
C PHE A 32 3.12 -10.73 -14.36
N GLN A 33 3.83 -11.85 -14.43
CA GLN A 33 3.79 -12.92 -13.42
C GLN A 33 5.16 -13.61 -13.37
N LYS A 34 5.92 -13.40 -12.30
CA LYS A 34 7.23 -14.03 -12.13
C LYS A 34 7.56 -14.28 -10.66
N LEU A 35 8.44 -15.27 -10.44
CA LEU A 35 9.23 -15.36 -9.23
C LEU A 35 10.35 -14.33 -9.30
N VAL A 36 10.50 -13.56 -8.23
CA VAL A 36 11.45 -12.44 -8.14
C VAL A 36 12.10 -12.45 -6.78
N GLN A 37 13.42 -12.54 -6.74
CA GLN A 37 14.21 -12.26 -5.54
C GLN A 37 14.31 -10.75 -5.38
N GLY A 38 13.31 -10.15 -4.76
CA GLY A 38 13.11 -8.71 -4.81
C GLY A 38 11.72 -8.29 -4.32
N ASP A 39 11.28 -7.09 -4.69
CA ASP A 39 9.98 -6.54 -4.29
C ASP A 39 9.42 -5.61 -5.39
N MET A 40 8.31 -4.94 -5.08
CA MET A 40 7.68 -3.94 -5.92
C MET A 40 7.70 -2.57 -5.24
N VAL A 41 7.76 -1.52 -6.06
CA VAL A 41 7.57 -0.13 -5.64
C VAL A 41 6.54 0.53 -6.55
N VAL A 42 5.74 1.42 -6.00
CA VAL A 42 4.72 2.16 -6.75
C VAL A 42 4.73 3.62 -6.32
N ILE A 43 4.65 4.50 -7.31
CA ILE A 43 4.41 5.93 -7.11
C ILE A 43 3.28 6.38 -8.03
N ALA A 44 2.58 7.43 -7.63
CA ALA A 44 1.47 7.97 -8.40
C ALA A 44 1.28 9.45 -8.10
N ASN A 45 0.61 10.18 -9.00
CA ASN A 45 0.08 11.48 -8.68
C ASN A 45 -1.16 11.84 -9.52
N THR A 46 -1.97 12.75 -9.00
CA THR A 46 -3.08 13.36 -9.74
C THR A 46 -2.57 14.40 -10.74
N ILE A 47 -3.36 14.67 -11.77
CA ILE A 47 -3.05 15.64 -12.84
C ILE A 47 -4.07 16.78 -12.92
N VAL A 48 -5.09 16.77 -12.07
CA VAL A 48 -6.12 17.81 -11.98
C VAL A 48 -6.30 18.25 -10.53
N ASN A 49 -6.68 19.50 -10.34
CA ASN A 49 -7.03 20.05 -9.04
C ASN A 49 -7.99 21.24 -9.21
N ARG A 50 -8.54 21.71 -8.10
CA ARG A 50 -9.37 22.93 -8.09
C ARG A 50 -8.57 24.15 -8.53
N GLN A 51 -9.21 25.05 -9.26
CA GLN A 51 -8.74 26.41 -9.47
C GLN A 51 -9.83 27.41 -9.08
N ASP A 52 -9.49 28.30 -8.16
CA ASP A 52 -10.37 29.35 -7.64
C ASP A 52 -9.62 30.69 -7.50
N LYS A 53 -10.23 31.68 -6.82
CA LYS A 53 -9.64 33.02 -6.67
C LYS A 53 -8.38 33.06 -5.80
N ARG A 54 -8.15 32.05 -4.95
CA ARG A 54 -7.07 31.96 -3.96
C ARG A 54 -6.07 30.87 -4.29
N HIS A 55 -6.48 29.86 -5.05
CA HIS A 55 -5.69 28.67 -5.32
C HIS A 55 -5.55 28.45 -6.83
N SER A 56 -4.32 28.21 -7.26
CA SER A 56 -4.04 27.63 -8.58
C SER A 56 -4.24 26.11 -8.53
N ALA A 57 -4.32 25.46 -9.68
CA ALA A 57 -4.35 23.99 -9.74
C ALA A 57 -3.10 23.35 -9.08
N ASN A 58 -1.95 24.03 -9.08
CA ASN A 58 -0.72 23.56 -8.43
C ASN A 58 -0.74 23.72 -6.91
N THR A 59 -1.75 24.38 -6.34
CA THR A 59 -1.85 24.57 -4.90
C THR A 59 -2.47 23.34 -4.24
N GLU A 60 -1.76 22.76 -3.27
CA GLU A 60 -2.19 21.54 -2.58
C GLU A 60 -3.61 21.64 -2.01
N LEU A 61 -4.34 20.51 -2.04
CA LEU A 61 -5.62 20.33 -1.35
C LEU A 61 -5.44 19.31 -0.24
N ASN A 62 -5.58 19.77 1.01
CA ASN A 62 -5.36 18.93 2.18
C ASN A 62 -6.60 18.76 3.08
N ASP A 63 -7.78 19.11 2.56
CA ASP A 63 -9.05 18.92 3.26
C ASP A 63 -9.61 17.52 2.98
N LEU A 64 -9.61 16.69 4.02
CA LEU A 64 -10.22 15.36 4.04
C LEU A 64 -11.41 15.31 5.02
N SER A 65 -11.94 16.45 5.45
CA SER A 65 -13.14 16.48 6.27
C SER A 65 -14.34 15.90 5.51
N LYS A 66 -15.34 15.39 6.23
CA LYS A 66 -16.59 14.92 5.61
C LYS A 66 -17.44 16.07 5.03
N SER A 67 -17.01 17.32 5.21
CA SER A 67 -17.58 18.53 4.60
C SER A 67 -16.73 19.08 3.46
N ALA A 68 -15.61 18.45 3.11
CA ALA A 68 -14.80 18.83 1.96
C ALA A 68 -15.64 18.68 0.68
N ASP A 69 -15.50 19.61 -0.25
CA ASP A 69 -16.19 19.50 -1.54
C ASP A 69 -15.55 18.39 -2.39
N ASN A 70 -16.37 17.77 -3.25
CA ASN A 70 -15.93 16.73 -4.17
C ASN A 70 -15.45 17.30 -5.52
N ASN A 71 -14.97 16.41 -6.37
CA ASN A 71 -14.40 16.74 -7.67
C ASN A 71 -15.42 17.33 -8.68
N ASP A 72 -16.73 17.19 -8.45
CA ASP A 72 -17.82 17.76 -9.25
C ASP A 72 -18.22 19.18 -8.81
N GLU A 73 -17.84 19.57 -7.60
CA GLU A 73 -18.10 20.88 -7.00
C GLU A 73 -17.05 21.92 -7.39
N TYR A 74 -15.83 21.51 -7.74
CA TYR A 74 -14.75 22.39 -8.14
C TYR A 74 -14.72 22.72 -9.64
N ASN A 75 -14.12 23.87 -9.97
CA ASN A 75 -13.65 24.13 -11.33
C ASN A 75 -12.28 23.47 -11.48
N MET A 76 -12.26 22.31 -12.14
CA MET A 76 -11.08 21.45 -12.22
C MET A 76 -10.16 21.88 -13.36
N ARG A 77 -8.87 22.01 -13.08
CA ARG A 77 -7.85 22.44 -14.04
C ARG A 77 -6.62 21.58 -13.92
N TYR A 78 -5.84 21.53 -15.00
CA TYR A 78 -4.61 20.76 -14.99
C TYR A 78 -3.62 21.30 -13.97
N ILE A 79 -3.09 20.38 -13.18
CA ILE A 79 -1.82 20.57 -12.47
C ILE A 79 -0.73 20.60 -13.53
N ASP A 80 0.13 21.61 -13.49
CA ASP A 80 1.28 21.71 -14.38
C ASP A 80 2.48 22.29 -13.63
N VAL A 81 3.31 21.40 -13.07
CA VAL A 81 4.36 21.75 -12.10
C VAL A 81 5.71 22.10 -12.73
N ASP A 82 5.84 21.93 -14.04
CA ASP A 82 7.01 22.38 -14.78
C ASP A 82 6.75 23.68 -15.57
N SER A 83 7.77 24.11 -16.31
CA SER A 83 7.72 25.30 -17.17
C SER A 83 8.09 24.97 -18.62
N ASP A 84 8.05 23.68 -18.99
CA ASP A 84 8.40 23.23 -20.33
C ASP A 84 7.22 23.53 -21.28
N PRO A 85 7.39 24.40 -22.29
CA PRO A 85 6.30 24.78 -23.18
C PRO A 85 5.85 23.66 -24.12
N SER A 86 6.56 22.53 -24.15
CA SER A 86 6.20 21.33 -24.90
C SER A 86 5.34 20.36 -24.10
N THR A 87 5.07 20.67 -22.83
CA THR A 87 4.23 19.90 -21.93
C THR A 87 3.01 20.70 -21.47
N PHE A 88 2.03 19.95 -20.98
CA PHE A 88 0.92 20.43 -20.18
C PHE A 88 0.58 19.33 -19.18
N SER A 89 -0.22 19.60 -18.15
CA SER A 89 -0.69 18.57 -17.23
C SER A 89 0.45 17.73 -16.65
N SER A 90 1.46 18.38 -16.08
CA SER A 90 2.63 17.74 -15.48
C SER A 90 2.49 17.63 -13.96
N SER A 91 2.72 16.44 -13.41
CA SER A 91 2.85 16.24 -11.96
C SER A 91 3.93 15.21 -11.65
N SER A 92 4.50 15.30 -10.44
CA SER A 92 5.69 14.52 -10.07
C SER A 92 5.47 13.65 -8.82
N ALA A 93 6.21 12.55 -8.72
CA ALA A 93 6.35 11.75 -7.51
C ALA A 93 7.76 11.15 -7.42
N THR A 94 8.22 10.88 -6.20
CA THR A 94 9.59 10.44 -5.93
C THR A 94 9.66 8.97 -5.59
N VAL A 95 10.45 8.19 -6.32
CA VAL A 95 10.85 6.83 -5.88
C VAL A 95 11.98 6.97 -4.88
N LYS A 96 11.82 6.31 -3.72
CA LYS A 96 12.86 6.18 -2.70
C LYS A 96 12.90 4.74 -2.20
N PHE A 97 14.08 4.18 -2.05
CA PHE A 97 14.31 2.94 -1.32
C PHE A 97 14.90 3.22 0.06
N ASN A 98 14.68 2.30 0.99
CA ASN A 98 15.06 2.48 2.40
C ASN A 98 16.50 2.00 2.69
N ASP A 99 17.20 1.53 1.66
CA ASP A 99 18.52 0.94 1.75
C ASP A 99 19.34 1.30 0.50
N LYS A 100 20.65 1.08 0.60
CA LYS A 100 21.61 1.34 -0.48
C LYS A 100 21.94 0.09 -1.31
N ASN A 101 21.15 -0.98 -1.17
CA ASN A 101 21.42 -2.22 -1.90
C ASN A 101 21.18 -1.99 -3.40
N THR A 102 22.00 -2.65 -4.21
CA THR A 102 21.86 -2.65 -5.66
C THR A 102 20.51 -3.23 -6.04
N LYS A 103 19.78 -2.50 -6.86
CA LYS A 103 18.49 -2.91 -7.41
C LYS A 103 18.60 -3.09 -8.91
N ARG A 104 17.80 -3.99 -9.47
CA ARG A 104 17.64 -4.12 -10.93
C ARG A 104 16.16 -4.10 -11.27
N ILE A 105 15.71 -3.07 -11.99
CA ILE A 105 14.33 -3.04 -12.48
C ILE A 105 14.18 -4.12 -13.55
N ILE A 106 13.24 -5.04 -13.36
CA ILE A 106 12.94 -6.13 -14.30
C ILE A 106 11.57 -5.98 -14.96
N TYR A 107 10.76 -5.05 -14.46
CA TYR A 107 9.48 -4.68 -15.06
C TYR A 107 9.09 -3.26 -14.61
N ALA A 108 8.65 -2.44 -15.55
CA ALA A 108 8.14 -1.10 -15.28
C ALA A 108 6.88 -0.85 -16.11
N ALA A 109 5.80 -0.47 -15.43
CA ALA A 109 4.50 -0.21 -16.02
C ALA A 109 4.04 1.22 -15.70
N LEU A 110 3.68 1.97 -16.73
CA LEU A 110 3.03 3.26 -16.57
C LEU A 110 1.55 3.14 -16.93
N TYR A 111 0.69 3.48 -15.98
CA TYR A 111 -0.75 3.60 -16.18
C TYR A 111 -1.16 5.06 -16.08
N TRP A 112 -2.09 5.51 -16.92
CA TRP A 112 -2.77 6.79 -16.75
C TRP A 112 -4.25 6.63 -17.06
N SER A 113 -5.06 7.37 -16.31
CA SER A 113 -6.51 7.25 -16.31
C SER A 113 -7.13 8.60 -15.97
N ALA A 114 -8.23 8.94 -16.61
CA ALA A 114 -8.96 10.18 -16.35
C ALA A 114 -10.40 10.17 -16.90
N THR A 115 -11.27 11.06 -16.41
CA THR A 115 -12.56 11.37 -17.02
C THR A 115 -12.39 12.41 -18.13
N TYR A 116 -12.55 11.98 -19.39
CA TYR A 116 -12.22 12.80 -20.57
C TYR A 116 -13.33 12.76 -21.63
N LYS A 117 -14.38 13.53 -21.37
CA LYS A 117 -15.50 13.74 -22.29
C LYS A 117 -15.14 14.71 -23.41
N SER A 118 -14.44 15.77 -23.08
CA SER A 118 -13.98 16.80 -24.01
C SER A 118 -12.85 17.60 -23.38
N ASN A 119 -12.25 18.55 -24.12
CA ASN A 119 -11.22 19.43 -23.58
C ASN A 119 -11.74 20.32 -22.45
N GLU A 120 -12.95 20.87 -22.59
CA GLU A 120 -13.53 21.73 -21.56
C GLU A 120 -15.06 21.62 -21.49
N SER A 121 -15.58 21.68 -20.27
CA SER A 121 -17.01 21.66 -19.95
C SER A 121 -17.30 22.56 -18.73
N GLU A 122 -18.49 23.14 -18.68
CA GLU A 122 -18.96 23.97 -17.57
C GLU A 122 -20.39 23.59 -17.14
N LEU A 123 -20.73 23.82 -15.87
CA LEU A 123 -22.09 23.65 -15.37
C LEU A 123 -22.83 25.00 -15.47
N LYS A 124 -23.84 25.09 -16.34
CA LYS A 124 -24.72 26.27 -16.50
C LYS A 124 -26.18 25.84 -16.45
N PHE A 125 -26.98 26.53 -15.64
CA PHE A 125 -28.42 26.26 -15.49
C PHE A 125 -28.71 24.77 -15.24
N ASN A 126 -27.91 24.15 -14.36
CA ASN A 126 -28.00 22.72 -14.02
C ASN A 126 -27.78 21.76 -15.21
N LYS A 127 -27.03 22.20 -16.23
CA LYS A 127 -26.64 21.40 -17.39
C LYS A 127 -25.14 21.53 -17.65
N TYR A 128 -24.49 20.42 -17.95
CA TYR A 128 -23.11 20.40 -18.41
C TYR A 128 -23.07 20.81 -19.89
N ILE A 129 -22.30 21.85 -20.20
CA ILE A 129 -22.15 22.41 -21.54
C ILE A 129 -20.68 22.31 -21.93
N LEU A 130 -20.41 21.67 -23.07
CA LEU A 130 -19.05 21.57 -23.60
C LEU A 130 -18.66 22.93 -24.23
N THR A 131 -17.69 23.62 -23.63
CA THR A 131 -17.16 24.89 -24.15
C THR A 131 -16.04 24.67 -25.17
N ASP A 132 -15.32 23.56 -25.04
CA ASP A 132 -14.51 22.96 -26.10
C ASP A 132 -14.86 21.47 -26.19
N SER A 133 -15.58 21.10 -27.25
CA SER A 133 -16.06 19.75 -27.48
C SER A 133 -15.02 18.82 -28.09
N LYS A 134 -13.81 19.29 -28.38
CA LYS A 134 -12.74 18.45 -28.93
C LYS A 134 -12.32 17.39 -27.92
N ARG A 135 -11.79 16.29 -28.45
CA ARG A 135 -11.19 15.21 -27.69
C ARG A 135 -9.93 14.76 -28.42
N GLU A 136 -8.80 15.07 -27.83
CA GLU A 136 -7.46 14.84 -28.36
C GLU A 136 -7.04 13.38 -28.20
N ASP A 137 -5.93 13.02 -28.86
CA ASP A 137 -5.30 11.72 -28.69
C ASP A 137 -4.66 11.59 -27.30
N TYR A 138 -5.40 10.95 -26.38
CA TYR A 138 -5.00 10.71 -24.99
C TYR A 138 -4.08 9.49 -24.82
N THR A 139 -3.72 8.80 -25.91
CA THR A 139 -2.89 7.58 -25.85
C THR A 139 -1.40 7.86 -25.77
N LYS A 140 -0.99 9.13 -25.78
CA LYS A 140 0.41 9.56 -25.73
C LYS A 140 0.65 10.48 -24.56
N VAL A 141 1.68 10.16 -23.78
CA VAL A 141 2.14 10.96 -22.63
C VAL A 141 3.65 11.17 -22.74
N LYS A 142 4.20 11.96 -21.81
CA LYS A 142 5.65 12.16 -21.67
C LYS A 142 6.06 11.81 -20.25
N ILE A 143 7.20 11.14 -20.08
CA ILE A 143 7.80 10.87 -18.78
C ILE A 143 9.22 11.43 -18.71
N LYS A 144 9.57 12.10 -17.62
CA LYS A 144 10.92 12.52 -17.30
C LYS A 144 11.42 11.65 -16.14
N LEU A 145 12.55 10.98 -16.36
CA LEU A 145 13.17 10.10 -15.37
C LEU A 145 14.05 10.92 -14.40
N PRO A 146 14.41 10.37 -13.23
CA PRO A 146 15.35 10.99 -12.30
C PRO A 146 16.65 11.42 -13.00
N ASP A 147 17.25 12.50 -12.53
CA ASP A 147 18.54 13.01 -13.03
C ASP A 147 18.59 13.26 -14.56
N THR A 148 17.43 13.42 -15.20
CA THR A 148 17.32 13.79 -16.61
C THR A 148 16.56 15.10 -16.79
N ASP A 149 17.01 15.92 -17.74
CA ASP A 149 16.32 17.18 -18.09
C ASP A 149 15.32 17.02 -19.24
N LYS A 150 15.20 15.81 -19.81
CA LYS A 150 14.43 15.57 -21.04
C LYS A 150 13.27 14.62 -20.80
N TYR A 151 12.12 14.99 -21.35
CA TYR A 151 10.98 14.11 -21.47
C TYR A 151 11.20 13.05 -22.56
N VAL A 152 10.81 11.82 -22.23
CA VAL A 152 10.70 10.69 -23.15
C VAL A 152 9.22 10.50 -23.52
N PRO A 153 8.87 10.46 -24.82
CA PRO A 153 7.50 10.16 -25.23
C PRO A 153 7.15 8.70 -24.95
N VAL A 154 5.93 8.47 -24.47
CA VAL A 154 5.39 7.12 -24.19
C VAL A 154 4.06 6.97 -24.91
N SER A 155 3.89 5.86 -25.62
CA SER A 155 2.63 5.49 -26.29
C SER A 155 1.97 4.35 -25.54
N GLY A 156 0.69 4.48 -25.24
CA GLY A 156 -0.09 3.54 -24.45
C GLY A 156 -1.04 2.68 -25.26
N GLN A 157 -1.26 1.47 -24.77
CA GLN A 157 -2.40 0.65 -25.13
C GLN A 157 -3.63 1.13 -24.36
N VAL A 158 -4.74 1.38 -25.05
CA VAL A 158 -6.04 1.65 -24.41
C VAL A 158 -6.57 0.36 -23.79
N LEU A 159 -6.82 0.38 -22.48
CA LEU A 159 -7.49 -0.70 -21.75
C LEU A 159 -9.01 -0.52 -21.77
N PHE A 160 -9.46 0.74 -21.66
CA PHE A 160 -10.87 1.11 -21.68
C PHE A 160 -11.05 2.56 -22.17
N ASP A 161 -12.18 2.81 -22.85
CA ASP A 161 -12.65 4.15 -23.20
C ASP A 161 -14.18 4.20 -23.12
N GLY A 162 -14.70 4.91 -22.11
CA GLY A 162 -16.13 5.05 -21.86
C GLY A 162 -16.82 6.09 -22.73
N TYR A 163 -16.12 6.78 -23.64
CA TYR A 163 -16.70 7.87 -24.44
C TYR A 163 -17.92 7.45 -25.27
N LYS A 164 -17.92 6.22 -25.79
CA LYS A 164 -19.02 5.66 -26.60
C LYS A 164 -19.94 4.71 -25.82
N ASP A 165 -19.61 4.41 -24.58
CA ASP A 165 -20.37 3.47 -23.76
C ASP A 165 -21.60 4.16 -23.13
N PRO A 166 -22.83 3.63 -23.30
CA PRO A 166 -24.04 4.31 -22.84
C PRO A 166 -24.10 4.62 -21.35
N MET A 167 -23.40 3.85 -20.52
CA MET A 167 -23.41 3.95 -19.05
C MET A 167 -22.35 4.94 -18.53
N THR A 168 -21.30 5.19 -19.30
CA THR A 168 -20.17 6.07 -18.92
C THR A 168 -19.99 7.30 -19.78
N LYS A 169 -20.67 7.41 -20.93
CA LYS A 169 -20.45 8.48 -21.90
C LYS A 169 -20.58 9.91 -21.36
N GLU A 170 -21.20 10.14 -20.21
CA GLU A 170 -21.38 11.48 -19.64
C GLU A 170 -20.07 12.03 -19.03
N TYR A 171 -19.20 11.16 -18.51
CA TYR A 171 -17.89 11.51 -17.94
C TYR A 171 -16.72 10.86 -18.70
N ALA A 172 -16.98 9.79 -19.45
CA ALA A 172 -16.07 9.13 -20.38
C ALA A 172 -14.68 8.81 -19.75
N PRO A 173 -14.64 7.95 -18.72
CA PRO A 173 -13.37 7.52 -18.15
C PRO A 173 -12.62 6.71 -19.19
N TYR A 174 -11.30 6.88 -19.22
CA TYR A 174 -10.42 6.04 -20.02
C TYR A 174 -9.26 5.57 -19.17
N THR A 175 -8.65 4.46 -19.55
CA THR A 175 -7.39 4.01 -18.97
C THR A 175 -6.45 3.52 -20.06
N CYS A 176 -5.20 3.92 -19.97
CA CYS A 176 -4.11 3.45 -20.81
C CYS A 176 -3.00 2.80 -19.98
N TYR A 177 -2.22 1.95 -20.65
CA TYR A 177 -1.09 1.22 -20.10
C TYR A 177 0.09 1.26 -21.07
N ALA A 178 1.30 1.40 -20.56
CA ALA A 178 2.53 1.19 -21.31
C ALA A 178 3.54 0.34 -20.50
N ASP A 179 4.14 -0.65 -21.16
CA ASP A 179 5.36 -1.29 -20.67
C ASP A 179 6.54 -0.36 -21.00
N ILE A 180 7.10 0.25 -19.96
CA ILE A 180 8.24 1.16 -20.06
C ILE A 180 9.52 0.53 -19.53
N THR A 181 9.56 -0.79 -19.32
CA THR A 181 10.76 -1.53 -18.90
C THR A 181 11.99 -1.19 -19.76
N PRO A 182 11.89 -1.01 -21.09
CA PRO A 182 13.05 -0.63 -21.90
C PRO A 182 13.74 0.68 -21.46
N LEU A 183 13.01 1.61 -20.82
CA LEU A 183 13.58 2.87 -20.32
C LEU A 183 14.57 2.67 -19.15
N PHE A 184 14.55 1.49 -18.53
CA PHE A 184 15.35 1.18 -17.34
C PHE A 184 16.57 0.29 -17.64
N THR A 185 16.78 -0.14 -18.89
CA THR A 185 17.84 -1.10 -19.23
C THR A 185 19.25 -0.51 -19.05
N ASP A 186 19.43 0.76 -19.42
CA ASP A 186 20.71 1.48 -19.34
C ASP A 186 20.67 2.61 -18.30
N PHE A 187 19.67 2.60 -17.42
CA PHE A 187 19.41 3.70 -16.49
C PHE A 187 20.09 3.44 -15.13
N ALA A 188 21.04 4.31 -14.78
CA ALA A 188 21.93 4.07 -13.65
C ALA A 188 21.30 4.34 -12.27
N ASN A 189 20.32 5.26 -12.18
CA ASN A 189 19.74 5.67 -10.91
C ASN A 189 18.20 5.64 -10.92
N TYR A 190 17.61 4.61 -10.32
CA TYR A 190 16.15 4.46 -10.25
C TYR A 190 15.48 5.36 -9.19
N GLU A 191 16.25 5.92 -8.26
CA GLU A 191 15.73 6.79 -7.21
C GLU A 191 15.66 8.24 -7.66
N GLY A 192 14.65 8.95 -7.19
CA GLY A 192 14.47 10.37 -7.44
C GLY A 192 13.12 10.68 -8.06
N VAL A 193 13.03 11.86 -8.64
CA VAL A 193 11.76 12.45 -9.10
C VAL A 193 11.43 11.96 -10.49
N TYR A 194 10.24 11.40 -10.64
CA TYR A 194 9.62 11.11 -11.92
C TYR A 194 8.52 12.14 -12.17
N THR A 195 8.51 12.73 -13.36
CA THR A 195 7.43 13.64 -13.79
C THR A 195 6.73 13.05 -14.99
N VAL A 196 5.39 12.97 -14.95
CA VAL A 196 4.58 12.55 -16.09
C VAL A 196 3.74 13.75 -16.54
N ALA A 197 3.69 13.96 -17.85
CA ALA A 197 3.02 15.08 -18.48
C ALA A 197 2.17 14.63 -19.68
N ASN A 198 1.35 15.55 -20.18
CA ASN A 198 0.48 15.43 -21.33
C ASN A 198 -0.67 14.43 -21.16
N ILE A 199 -1.19 14.29 -19.94
CA ILE A 199 -2.37 13.47 -19.67
C ILE A 199 -3.61 14.35 -19.86
N TYR A 200 -4.53 13.91 -20.72
CA TYR A 200 -5.79 14.64 -20.93
C TYR A 200 -6.85 14.23 -19.90
N ALA A 201 -7.55 15.21 -19.37
CA ALA A 201 -8.83 15.08 -18.65
C ALA A 201 -9.74 16.25 -19.05
N THR A 202 -11.05 16.13 -18.80
CA THR A 202 -11.96 17.27 -19.04
C THR A 202 -11.62 18.40 -18.08
N GLN A 203 -11.44 19.62 -18.55
CA GLN A 203 -11.31 20.78 -17.66
C GLN A 203 -12.67 21.39 -17.35
N GLY A 204 -12.79 22.01 -16.18
CA GLY A 204 -14.01 22.62 -15.66
C GLY A 204 -14.85 21.64 -14.87
N LYS A 205 -16.10 21.41 -15.30
CA LYS A 205 -17.06 20.54 -14.61
C LYS A 205 -17.71 19.55 -15.58
N VAL A 206 -17.81 18.29 -15.18
CA VAL A 206 -18.49 17.22 -15.92
C VAL A 206 -19.37 16.41 -14.97
N ALA A 207 -20.40 15.74 -15.51
CA ALA A 207 -21.30 14.93 -14.70
C ALA A 207 -20.55 13.79 -14.00
N GLY A 208 -20.56 13.75 -12.66
CA GLY A 208 -19.80 12.77 -11.87
C GLY A 208 -18.40 13.23 -11.48
N GLY A 209 -17.94 14.38 -11.98
CA GLY A 209 -16.67 14.98 -11.56
C GLY A 209 -15.49 14.72 -12.47
N VAL A 210 -14.45 15.54 -12.29
CA VAL A 210 -13.19 15.40 -13.01
C VAL A 210 -12.17 14.71 -12.11
N ALA A 211 -11.71 13.54 -12.53
CA ALA A 211 -10.62 12.82 -11.88
C ALA A 211 -9.58 12.45 -12.93
N GLY A 212 -8.31 12.40 -12.53
CA GLY A 212 -7.25 11.99 -13.44
C GLY A 212 -5.88 11.90 -12.78
N GLY A 213 -5.05 11.00 -13.26
CA GLY A 213 -3.71 10.80 -12.73
C GLY A 213 -2.94 9.67 -13.41
N TRP A 214 -1.77 9.41 -12.87
CA TRP A 214 -0.87 8.35 -13.34
C TRP A 214 -0.33 7.51 -12.18
N THR A 215 -0.03 6.24 -12.47
CA THR A 215 0.59 5.28 -11.57
C THR A 215 1.79 4.67 -12.28
N LEU A 216 2.99 4.79 -11.69
CA LEU A 216 4.20 4.08 -12.10
C LEU A 216 4.43 2.91 -11.14
N PHE A 217 4.38 1.69 -11.67
CA PHE A 217 4.64 0.46 -10.94
C PHE A 217 5.94 -0.17 -11.41
N LEU A 218 6.86 -0.42 -10.50
CA LEU A 218 8.15 -1.03 -10.78
C LEU A 218 8.29 -2.34 -10.00
N VAL A 219 8.88 -3.34 -10.63
CA VAL A 219 9.36 -4.57 -9.98
C VAL A 219 10.86 -4.59 -10.09
N TYR A 220 11.53 -4.82 -8.97
CA TYR A 220 12.97 -4.85 -8.89
C TYR A 220 13.47 -6.13 -8.23
N GLU A 221 14.63 -6.58 -8.67
CA GLU A 221 15.41 -7.59 -7.95
C GLU A 221 16.38 -6.91 -6.98
N GLU A 222 16.59 -7.57 -5.85
CA GLU A 222 17.56 -7.21 -4.82
C GLU A 222 17.98 -8.50 -4.08
N GLU A 223 19.29 -8.79 -4.07
CA GLU A 223 19.82 -10.10 -3.64
C GLU A 223 19.51 -10.45 -2.17
N GLU A 224 19.40 -9.47 -1.30
CA GLU A 224 19.18 -9.69 0.15
C GLU A 224 17.69 -9.87 0.50
N LEU A 225 16.77 -9.74 -0.48
CA LEU A 225 15.33 -9.92 -0.26
C LEU A 225 14.87 -11.37 -0.49
N THR A 226 13.77 -11.73 0.17
CA THR A 226 13.08 -13.01 -0.04
C THR A 226 12.53 -13.13 -1.45
N GLU A 227 12.49 -14.34 -1.98
CA GLU A 227 11.81 -14.63 -3.25
C GLU A 227 10.29 -14.48 -3.08
N LYS A 228 9.68 -13.71 -3.98
CA LYS A 228 8.25 -13.45 -4.03
C LYS A 228 7.70 -13.83 -5.39
N PHE A 229 6.48 -14.33 -5.41
CA PHE A 229 5.70 -14.32 -6.65
C PHE A 229 5.05 -12.95 -6.78
N ILE A 230 5.37 -12.22 -7.84
CA ILE A 230 4.82 -10.89 -8.13
C ILE A 230 3.97 -10.99 -9.37
N SER A 231 2.75 -10.49 -9.28
CA SER A 231 1.79 -10.50 -10.38
C SER A 231 1.06 -9.17 -10.53
N THR A 232 0.81 -8.75 -11.76
CA THR A 232 0.01 -7.57 -12.09
C THR A 232 -1.18 -7.95 -12.94
N TYR A 233 -2.29 -7.26 -12.71
CA TYR A 233 -3.52 -7.41 -13.46
C TYR A 233 -4.04 -6.03 -13.84
N ASP A 234 -4.46 -5.89 -15.09
CA ASP A 234 -5.12 -4.68 -15.55
C ASP A 234 -6.40 -4.97 -16.32
N GLY A 235 -7.28 -3.99 -16.30
CA GLY A 235 -8.63 -4.06 -16.83
C GLY A 235 -9.34 -2.74 -16.57
N PHE A 236 -10.66 -2.76 -16.54
CA PHE A 236 -11.46 -1.63 -16.11
C PHE A 236 -12.80 -2.13 -15.61
N VAL A 237 -13.15 -1.78 -14.38
CA VAL A 237 -14.47 -2.09 -13.82
C VAL A 237 -15.07 -0.84 -13.24
N GLY A 238 -16.28 -0.51 -13.69
CA GLY A 238 -17.13 0.46 -13.01
C GLY A 238 -17.86 -0.22 -11.87
N VAL A 239 -17.44 0.03 -10.63
CA VAL A 239 -18.03 -0.62 -9.45
C VAL A 239 -19.20 0.19 -8.95
N THR A 240 -20.34 -0.47 -8.80
CA THR A 240 -21.56 0.07 -8.18
C THR A 240 -22.04 -0.97 -7.16
N GLU A 241 -23.36 -1.17 -7.02
CA GLU A 241 -23.97 -2.20 -6.16
C GLU A 241 -23.58 -3.66 -6.49
N ARG A 242 -23.04 -3.94 -7.68
CA ARG A 242 -22.61 -5.29 -8.07
C ARG A 242 -21.12 -5.48 -7.81
N TYR A 243 -20.79 -6.56 -7.11
CA TYR A 243 -19.41 -6.93 -6.89
C TYR A 243 -18.78 -7.53 -8.16
N THR A 244 -17.47 -7.33 -8.32
CA THR A 244 -16.64 -8.02 -9.31
C THR A 244 -15.44 -8.66 -8.63
N ASP A 245 -15.14 -9.91 -8.98
CA ASP A 245 -14.02 -10.67 -8.42
C ASP A 245 -12.83 -10.70 -9.40
N VAL A 246 -11.64 -10.41 -8.88
CA VAL A 246 -10.35 -10.62 -9.55
C VAL A 246 -9.64 -11.78 -8.85
N LYS A 247 -9.25 -12.81 -9.61
CA LYS A 247 -8.63 -14.02 -9.07
C LYS A 247 -7.12 -14.00 -9.28
N PHE A 248 -6.38 -14.00 -8.18
CA PHE A 248 -4.93 -14.22 -8.17
C PHE A 248 -4.65 -15.72 -8.12
N SER A 249 -3.78 -16.19 -9.01
CA SER A 249 -3.38 -17.60 -9.11
C SER A 249 -1.98 -17.74 -9.71
N GLY A 250 -1.45 -18.97 -9.74
CA GLY A 250 -0.12 -19.25 -10.30
C GLY A 250 1.03 -19.18 -9.30
N PHE A 251 0.71 -18.96 -8.02
CA PHE A 251 1.68 -18.96 -6.91
C PHE A 251 1.45 -20.14 -5.97
N LYS A 252 2.39 -20.33 -5.04
CA LYS A 252 2.21 -21.16 -3.85
C LYS A 252 2.88 -20.44 -2.68
N SER A 253 2.08 -19.99 -1.70
CA SER A 253 2.61 -19.32 -0.50
C SER A 253 3.51 -20.26 0.30
N VAL A 254 4.33 -19.68 1.19
CA VAL A 254 5.20 -20.46 2.09
C VAL A 254 4.45 -21.61 2.78
N ILE A 255 5.11 -22.76 2.91
CA ILE A 255 4.49 -24.00 3.42
C ILE A 255 4.32 -24.01 4.94
N GLU A 256 5.04 -23.15 5.65
CA GLU A 256 4.95 -22.96 7.09
C GLU A 256 5.27 -21.51 7.46
N GLY A 257 4.82 -21.08 8.64
CA GLY A 257 5.09 -19.75 9.17
C GLY A 257 4.12 -18.68 8.68
N GLU A 258 4.48 -17.43 9.00
CA GLU A 258 3.73 -16.24 8.63
C GLU A 258 3.85 -15.98 7.12
N ILE A 259 2.74 -15.66 6.47
CA ILE A 259 2.73 -15.31 5.04
C ILE A 259 2.65 -13.81 4.90
N LYS A 260 3.68 -13.23 4.30
CA LYS A 260 3.69 -11.82 3.92
C LYS A 260 3.25 -11.68 2.48
N ALA A 261 2.31 -10.78 2.27
CA ALA A 261 1.80 -10.42 0.96
C ALA A 261 1.43 -8.95 0.95
N LYS A 262 1.56 -8.31 -0.20
CA LYS A 262 1.13 -6.92 -0.42
C LYS A 262 0.21 -6.85 -1.62
N LEU A 263 -0.64 -5.84 -1.60
CA LEU A 263 -1.56 -5.50 -2.67
C LEU A 263 -1.31 -4.06 -3.12
N VAL A 264 -1.34 -3.83 -4.43
CA VAL A 264 -1.47 -2.50 -5.02
C VAL A 264 -2.83 -2.40 -5.70
N ALA A 265 -3.47 -1.24 -5.61
CA ALA A 265 -4.71 -0.92 -6.31
C ALA A 265 -4.69 0.53 -6.78
N SER A 266 -5.17 0.78 -8.00
CA SER A 266 -5.43 2.14 -8.50
C SER A 266 -6.84 2.26 -9.07
N ALA A 267 -7.49 3.40 -8.78
CA ALA A 267 -8.87 3.67 -9.18
C ALA A 267 -9.11 5.16 -9.48
N LEU A 268 -10.22 5.44 -10.15
CA LEU A 268 -10.83 6.78 -10.23
C LEU A 268 -12.10 6.85 -9.38
N GLU A 269 -12.55 8.07 -9.07
CA GLU A 269 -13.86 8.39 -8.48
C GLU A 269 -14.08 7.75 -7.10
N GLY A 270 -13.07 7.87 -6.22
CA GLY A 270 -13.24 7.61 -4.78
C GLY A 270 -13.43 8.95 -4.07
N ASP A 271 -14.66 9.42 -3.91
CA ASP A 271 -14.89 10.71 -3.25
C ASP A 271 -14.69 10.59 -1.74
N ASN A 272 -13.89 11.48 -1.16
CA ASN A 272 -13.52 11.39 0.25
C ASN A 272 -14.73 11.45 1.21
N ASN A 273 -15.76 12.23 0.86
CA ASN A 273 -16.93 12.42 1.72
C ASN A 273 -18.08 11.42 1.44
N LEU A 274 -18.00 10.65 0.35
CA LEU A 274 -18.95 9.60 0.01
C LEU A 274 -18.48 8.27 0.60
N VAL A 275 -19.43 7.41 0.96
CA VAL A 275 -19.15 6.11 1.58
C VAL A 275 -19.84 5.01 0.78
N GLY A 276 -19.34 3.80 0.94
CA GLY A 276 -19.85 2.60 0.28
C GLY A 276 -18.74 1.82 -0.41
N ASP A 277 -17.61 2.44 -0.73
CA ASP A 277 -16.52 1.85 -1.49
C ASP A 277 -15.71 0.85 -0.67
N GLN A 278 -15.63 -0.39 -1.16
CA GLN A 278 -15.00 -1.50 -0.45
C GLN A 278 -14.05 -2.27 -1.35
N LEU A 279 -12.95 -2.70 -0.74
CA LEU A 279 -12.04 -3.68 -1.30
C LEU A 279 -11.93 -4.85 -0.34
N LEU A 280 -12.32 -6.04 -0.79
CA LEU A 280 -12.32 -7.24 0.05
C LEU A 280 -11.37 -8.29 -0.49
N MET A 281 -10.86 -9.15 0.38
CA MET A 281 -10.06 -10.30 -0.03
C MET A 281 -10.51 -11.57 0.69
N ALA A 282 -10.36 -12.71 0.02
CA ALA A 282 -10.54 -14.03 0.62
C ALA A 282 -9.54 -15.05 0.07
N GLY A 283 -8.97 -15.85 0.98
CA GLY A 283 -8.37 -17.14 0.66
C GLY A 283 -9.42 -18.13 0.14
N LYS A 284 -8.94 -19.21 -0.49
CA LYS A 284 -9.82 -20.29 -0.94
C LYS A 284 -10.61 -20.86 0.26
N ASN A 285 -11.94 -20.92 0.14
CA ASN A 285 -12.87 -21.38 1.17
C ASN A 285 -12.90 -20.53 2.46
N LYS A 286 -12.40 -19.29 2.42
CA LYS A 286 -12.47 -18.34 3.54
C LYS A 286 -13.57 -17.30 3.32
N GLN A 287 -13.96 -16.65 4.41
CA GLN A 287 -14.83 -15.49 4.36
C GLN A 287 -14.08 -14.29 3.77
N PHE A 288 -14.80 -13.41 3.09
CA PHE A 288 -14.24 -12.14 2.63
C PHE A 288 -13.97 -11.21 3.82
N PHE A 289 -12.81 -10.59 3.79
CA PHE A 289 -12.36 -9.61 4.76
C PHE A 289 -12.21 -8.25 4.09
N ASN A 290 -12.79 -7.20 4.67
CA ASN A 290 -12.62 -5.83 4.19
C ASN A 290 -11.18 -5.36 4.46
N LEU A 291 -10.47 -5.00 3.41
CA LEU A 291 -9.20 -4.31 3.53
C LEU A 291 -9.45 -2.90 4.06
N LYS A 292 -8.53 -2.43 4.90
CA LYS A 292 -8.54 -1.09 5.51
C LYS A 292 -7.16 -0.78 6.07
N ASN A 293 -6.90 0.48 6.35
CA ASN A 293 -5.71 0.94 7.06
C ASN A 293 -6.07 2.21 7.87
N ALA A 294 -5.07 2.94 8.40
CA ALA A 294 -5.33 4.15 9.17
C ALA A 294 -6.01 5.30 8.39
N ILE A 295 -5.89 5.33 7.06
CA ILE A 295 -6.37 6.40 6.17
C ILE A 295 -7.61 5.96 5.36
N ARG A 296 -7.73 4.66 5.07
CA ARG A 296 -8.73 4.04 4.21
C ARG A 296 -9.67 3.20 5.06
N GLU A 297 -10.86 3.74 5.29
CA GLU A 297 -11.91 3.08 6.07
C GLU A 297 -12.45 1.86 5.28
N SER A 298 -12.96 0.84 5.96
CA SER A 298 -13.41 -0.39 5.30
C SER A 298 -14.65 -0.23 4.40
N ASP A 299 -15.40 0.84 4.62
CA ASP A 299 -16.57 1.27 3.85
C ASP A 299 -16.32 2.58 3.08
N ASN A 300 -15.07 3.05 3.05
CA ASN A 300 -14.64 4.13 2.18
C ASN A 300 -13.15 3.91 1.82
N PHE A 301 -12.89 2.77 1.17
CA PHE A 301 -11.53 2.34 0.90
C PHE A 301 -10.88 3.18 -0.20
N PHE A 302 -11.64 3.56 -1.22
CA PHE A 302 -11.25 4.50 -2.28
C PHE A 302 -11.84 5.86 -1.93
N ASN A 303 -10.99 6.79 -1.52
CA ASN A 303 -11.40 8.06 -0.89
C ASN A 303 -10.59 9.25 -1.40
N GLY A 304 -10.00 9.13 -2.59
CA GLY A 304 -9.29 10.21 -3.26
C GLY A 304 -7.93 10.42 -2.64
N THR A 305 -7.28 9.36 -2.17
CA THR A 305 -5.98 9.43 -1.52
C THR A 305 -4.93 8.59 -2.24
N ILE A 306 -3.66 8.94 -2.04
CA ILE A 306 -2.52 8.16 -2.50
C ILE A 306 -1.69 7.75 -1.29
N THR A 307 -1.58 6.45 -1.03
CA THR A 307 -1.05 5.91 0.24
C THR A 307 -0.07 4.75 0.04
N ILE A 308 0.94 4.66 0.90
CA ILE A 308 1.79 3.48 1.05
C ILE A 308 1.69 3.02 2.51
N GLU A 309 1.28 1.77 2.70
CA GLU A 309 0.96 1.18 4.00
C GLU A 309 -0.08 2.03 4.75
N ASP A 310 0.24 2.54 5.94
CA ASP A 310 -0.65 3.35 6.79
C ASP A 310 -0.48 4.88 6.57
N ASP A 311 0.37 5.30 5.64
CA ASP A 311 0.75 6.70 5.43
C ASP A 311 0.40 7.22 4.02
N PHE A 312 0.26 8.54 3.88
CA PHE A 312 0.20 9.19 2.57
C PHE A 312 1.53 9.02 1.83
N LEU A 313 1.47 8.82 0.51
CA LEU A 313 2.66 8.86 -0.33
C LEU A 313 3.19 10.30 -0.37
N ASN A 314 4.30 10.52 0.34
CA ASN A 314 5.03 11.78 0.37
C ASN A 314 5.96 11.92 -0.84
N GLY A 315 6.52 13.12 -1.05
CA GLY A 315 7.45 13.38 -2.15
C GLY A 315 6.77 13.50 -3.51
N ARG A 316 5.50 13.93 -3.53
CA ARG A 316 4.75 14.32 -4.72
C ARG A 316 4.80 15.83 -4.93
N THR A 317 4.52 16.27 -6.15
CA THR A 317 4.34 17.68 -6.47
C THR A 317 3.19 17.83 -7.46
N PRO A 318 2.07 18.49 -7.06
CA PRO A 318 1.73 18.88 -5.69
C PRO A 318 1.54 17.66 -4.78
N ASN A 319 1.68 17.84 -3.45
CA ASN A 319 1.54 16.76 -2.46
C ASN A 319 0.16 16.78 -1.75
N SER A 320 -0.92 17.00 -2.50
CA SER A 320 -2.29 17.06 -1.96
C SER A 320 -2.68 15.75 -1.26
N THR A 321 -3.15 15.80 -0.01
CA THR A 321 -3.70 14.61 0.67
C THR A 321 -5.06 14.21 0.11
N ASN A 322 -5.85 15.18 -0.37
CA ASN A 322 -7.05 14.95 -1.17
C ASN A 322 -6.73 15.18 -2.65
N THR A 323 -6.83 14.12 -3.44
CA THR A 323 -6.48 14.11 -4.87
C THR A 323 -7.68 14.21 -5.80
N LEU A 324 -8.88 14.44 -5.26
CA LEU A 324 -10.12 14.66 -5.99
C LEU A 324 -10.44 13.49 -6.94
N GLY A 325 -10.45 12.28 -6.37
CA GLY A 325 -10.89 11.07 -7.04
C GLY A 325 -9.82 10.31 -7.81
N TYR A 326 -8.52 10.56 -7.61
CA TYR A 326 -7.46 9.65 -8.10
C TYR A 326 -6.85 8.81 -6.98
N ASP A 327 -7.21 7.54 -6.90
CA ASP A 327 -6.75 6.66 -5.84
C ASP A 327 -5.58 5.78 -6.27
N MET A 328 -4.59 5.66 -5.39
CA MET A 328 -3.59 4.59 -5.45
C MET A 328 -3.21 4.15 -4.03
N CYS A 329 -3.16 2.85 -3.80
CA CYS A 329 -2.60 2.31 -2.57
C CYS A 329 -1.60 1.18 -2.82
N LEU A 330 -0.61 1.08 -1.95
CA LEU A 330 0.10 -0.16 -1.64
C LEU A 330 -0.15 -0.48 -0.18
N LEU A 331 -0.59 -1.70 0.14
CA LEU A 331 -0.74 -2.14 1.53
C LEU A 331 -0.24 -3.57 1.72
N SER A 332 0.32 -3.84 2.89
CA SER A 332 0.50 -5.19 3.39
C SER A 332 -0.84 -5.81 3.75
N ILE A 333 -1.06 -7.04 3.30
CA ILE A 333 -2.32 -7.75 3.50
C ILE A 333 -2.37 -8.25 4.96
N PRO A 334 -3.39 -7.87 5.75
CA PRO A 334 -3.46 -8.22 7.16
C PRO A 334 -3.78 -9.71 7.33
N ASN A 335 -2.73 -10.52 7.49
CA ASN A 335 -2.84 -11.98 7.57
C ASN A 335 -2.43 -12.53 8.95
N ILE A 336 -2.94 -11.90 10.02
CA ILE A 336 -2.62 -12.29 11.40
C ILE A 336 -3.09 -13.72 11.65
N ASN A 337 -2.20 -14.56 12.17
CA ASN A 337 -2.45 -15.99 12.41
C ASN A 337 -2.93 -16.76 11.16
N ASN A 338 -2.51 -16.31 9.96
CA ASN A 338 -2.92 -16.88 8.68
C ASN A 338 -4.45 -16.91 8.50
N ASN A 339 -5.19 -15.95 9.09
CA ASN A 339 -6.65 -15.91 9.05
C ASN A 339 -7.21 -15.71 7.64
N LEU A 340 -6.46 -15.09 6.73
CA LEU A 340 -6.89 -14.75 5.37
C LEU A 340 -6.22 -15.62 4.30
N ILE A 341 -4.91 -15.84 4.43
CA ILE A 341 -4.09 -16.63 3.51
C ILE A 341 -3.47 -17.76 4.32
N ASP A 342 -3.80 -19.01 3.98
CA ASP A 342 -3.20 -20.19 4.60
C ASP A 342 -1.83 -20.51 3.99
N ASN A 343 -1.03 -21.29 4.71
CA ASN A 343 0.18 -21.87 4.15
C ASN A 343 -0.15 -22.77 2.95
N ALA A 344 0.76 -22.81 1.97
CA ALA A 344 0.56 -23.53 0.71
C ALA A 344 -0.70 -23.13 -0.11
N THR A 345 -1.25 -21.93 0.12
CA THR A 345 -2.32 -21.36 -0.70
C THR A 345 -1.80 -21.04 -2.10
N SER A 346 -2.59 -21.34 -3.12
CA SER A 346 -2.27 -21.08 -4.53
C SER A 346 -3.27 -20.19 -5.26
N GLN A 347 -4.28 -19.69 -4.54
CA GLN A 347 -5.30 -18.82 -5.08
C GLN A 347 -5.82 -17.85 -4.01
N LEU A 348 -6.02 -16.61 -4.41
CA LEU A 348 -6.73 -15.58 -3.65
C LEU A 348 -7.76 -14.90 -4.55
N THR A 349 -8.83 -14.39 -3.94
CA THR A 349 -9.83 -13.59 -4.64
C THR A 349 -9.87 -12.20 -4.03
N LEU A 350 -9.64 -11.19 -4.86
CA LEU A 350 -9.92 -9.79 -4.57
C LEU A 350 -11.34 -9.49 -5.05
N ARG A 351 -12.16 -8.86 -4.22
CA ARG A 351 -13.52 -8.46 -4.55
C ARG A 351 -13.63 -6.95 -4.50
N LEU A 352 -14.11 -6.40 -5.60
CA LEU A 352 -14.46 -5.00 -5.77
C LEU A 352 -15.95 -4.87 -5.50
N GLN A 353 -16.36 -4.02 -4.56
CA GLN A 353 -17.75 -3.82 -4.21
C GLN A 353 -18.00 -2.37 -3.81
N SER A 354 -19.20 -1.85 -4.09
CA SER A 354 -19.72 -0.67 -3.43
C SER A 354 -21.16 -0.90 -2.97
N ASN A 355 -21.57 -0.22 -1.90
CA ASN A 355 -22.96 -0.21 -1.42
C ASN A 355 -23.59 1.20 -1.44
N GLY A 356 -22.94 2.19 -2.07
CA GLY A 356 -23.42 3.57 -2.08
C GLY A 356 -22.83 4.38 -3.23
N ASP A 357 -21.51 4.54 -3.22
CA ASP A 357 -20.78 5.30 -4.23
C ASP A 357 -20.36 4.45 -5.46
N ARG A 358 -19.60 5.03 -6.39
CA ARG A 358 -19.09 4.38 -7.59
C ARG A 358 -17.64 4.79 -7.86
N TYR A 359 -16.75 3.81 -7.83
CA TYR A 359 -15.36 3.95 -8.26
C TYR A 359 -15.03 3.13 -9.51
N PHE A 360 -13.92 3.50 -10.17
CA PHE A 360 -13.42 2.85 -11.37
C PHE A 360 -12.04 2.24 -11.15
N MET A 361 -11.98 0.95 -10.79
CA MET A 361 -10.70 0.28 -10.63
C MET A 361 -10.16 -0.18 -11.99
N PHE A 362 -8.88 0.07 -12.23
CA PHE A 362 -8.24 -0.26 -13.51
C PHE A 362 -6.92 -1.04 -13.39
N PHE A 363 -6.31 -1.05 -12.21
CA PHE A 363 -5.04 -1.73 -11.99
C PHE A 363 -4.96 -2.34 -10.59
N THR A 364 -4.39 -3.54 -10.50
CA THR A 364 -3.99 -4.15 -9.24
C THR A 364 -2.71 -4.99 -9.39
N ALA A 365 -1.89 -5.03 -8.34
CA ALA A 365 -0.76 -5.95 -8.25
C ALA A 365 -0.80 -6.72 -6.94
N PHE A 366 -0.34 -7.95 -6.97
CA PHE A 366 -0.25 -8.83 -5.81
C PHE A 366 1.15 -9.41 -5.74
N ASN A 367 1.78 -9.30 -4.56
CA ASN A 367 2.97 -10.08 -4.25
C ASN A 367 2.79 -10.94 -3.01
N VAL A 368 3.49 -12.07 -2.96
CA VAL A 368 3.49 -12.97 -1.80
C VAL A 368 4.82 -13.69 -1.69
N GLU A 369 5.31 -13.86 -0.46
CA GLU A 369 6.49 -14.70 -0.19
C GLU A 369 6.21 -16.16 -0.52
N VAL A 370 7.16 -16.82 -1.18
CA VAL A 370 7.09 -18.23 -1.56
C VAL A 370 8.27 -19.01 -0.96
N SER A 371 8.11 -20.33 -0.77
CA SER A 371 9.12 -21.19 -0.11
C SER A 371 9.56 -22.36 -1.01
N PRO A 372 10.81 -22.85 -0.88
CA PRO A 372 11.89 -22.28 -0.09
C PRO A 372 12.78 -21.33 -0.91
N PRO A 373 13.43 -20.37 -0.24
CA PRO A 373 14.43 -19.53 -0.86
C PRO A 373 15.48 -20.40 -1.54
N ARG A 374 16.01 -19.99 -2.70
CA ARG A 374 17.28 -20.56 -3.17
C ARG A 374 18.27 -20.39 -2.03
N PRO A 375 19.01 -21.43 -1.62
CA PRO A 375 20.19 -21.18 -0.80
C PRO A 375 21.05 -20.19 -1.58
N ILE A 376 21.39 -19.06 -0.97
CA ILE A 376 22.52 -18.26 -1.45
C ILE A 376 23.72 -19.18 -1.27
N ILE A 377 24.04 -19.96 -2.31
CA ILE A 377 25.30 -20.67 -2.38
C ILE A 377 26.32 -19.59 -2.71
N TYR A 378 26.84 -18.96 -1.67
CA TYR A 378 28.14 -18.33 -1.83
C TYR A 378 29.09 -19.42 -2.31
N THR A 379 29.70 -19.20 -3.45
CA THR A 379 30.90 -19.95 -3.82
C THR A 379 31.91 -19.86 -2.67
N GLU A 380 32.73 -20.89 -2.50
CA GLU A 380 33.77 -20.88 -1.46
C GLU A 380 34.64 -19.61 -1.55
N SER A 381 34.86 -19.11 -2.77
CA SER A 381 35.47 -17.80 -3.06
C SER A 381 34.72 -16.59 -2.49
N GLU A 382 33.39 -16.55 -2.54
CA GLU A 382 32.60 -15.45 -1.99
C GLU A 382 32.55 -15.49 -0.46
N ILE A 383 32.53 -16.69 0.13
CA ILE A 383 32.66 -16.86 1.58
C ILE A 383 34.05 -16.37 2.04
N ILE A 384 35.10 -16.71 1.30
CA ILE A 384 36.46 -16.25 1.57
C ILE A 384 36.56 -14.73 1.41
N ALA A 385 35.96 -14.15 0.36
CA ALA A 385 35.96 -12.70 0.14
C ALA A 385 35.20 -11.94 1.24
N LYS A 386 34.02 -12.41 1.66
CA LYS A 386 33.25 -11.80 2.76
C LYS A 386 33.96 -11.95 4.10
N LYS A 387 34.61 -13.10 4.38
CA LYS A 387 35.46 -13.28 5.58
C LYS A 387 36.71 -12.39 5.55
N ALA A 388 37.34 -12.23 4.39
CA ALA A 388 38.48 -11.33 4.22
C ALA A 388 38.08 -9.86 4.41
N ALA A 389 36.93 -9.43 3.90
CA ALA A 389 36.39 -8.10 4.11
C ALA A 389 36.04 -7.82 5.59
N LEU A 390 35.48 -8.82 6.29
CA LEU A 390 35.19 -8.74 7.72
C LEU A 390 36.47 -8.66 8.57
N ASN A 391 37.53 -9.37 8.17
CA ASN A 391 38.84 -9.37 8.83
C ASN A 391 39.71 -8.15 8.45
N ALA A 392 39.46 -7.51 7.31
CA ALA A 392 40.10 -6.25 6.92
C ALA A 392 39.51 -5.04 7.67
N SER A 393 38.28 -5.16 8.17
CA SER A 393 37.60 -4.12 8.96
C SER A 393 37.99 -4.13 10.46
N THR A 394 38.73 -5.14 10.94
CA THR A 394 39.17 -5.26 12.34
C THR A 394 40.59 -4.76 12.61
N THR A 395 41.33 -4.25 11.62
CA THR A 395 42.62 -3.60 11.86
C THR A 395 42.45 -2.09 12.07
N LEU A 396 42.17 -1.70 13.31
CA LEU A 396 42.51 -0.34 13.76
C LEU A 396 44.05 -0.19 13.80
N PRO A 397 44.62 0.98 13.46
CA PRO A 397 46.05 1.19 13.53
C PRO A 397 46.54 1.10 14.98
N ASN A 398 47.63 0.34 15.13
CA ASN A 398 48.36 0.10 16.37
C ASN A 398 48.91 1.43 16.94
N VAL A 399 48.39 1.89 18.08
CA VAL A 399 49.04 2.93 18.90
C VAL A 399 49.71 2.23 20.08
N ALA A 400 51.03 2.33 20.12
CA ALA A 400 51.87 1.74 21.15
C ALA A 400 51.51 2.29 22.54
N VAL A 401 51.32 1.37 23.49
CA VAL A 401 51.14 1.66 24.91
C VAL A 401 52.53 1.85 25.53
N ASN A 402 52.86 3.10 25.88
CA ASN A 402 53.93 3.38 26.85
C ASN A 402 53.31 3.54 28.23
N THR A 403 53.70 2.65 29.14
CA THR A 403 53.33 2.65 30.55
C THR A 403 54.16 3.67 31.34
N THR A 404 53.50 4.61 32.01
CA THR A 404 53.97 5.10 33.33
C THR A 404 52.78 5.63 34.16
N PRO A 405 52.77 5.43 35.49
CA PRO A 405 51.57 5.60 36.32
C PRO A 405 51.56 6.94 37.08
N ILE A 406 50.41 7.63 37.12
CA ILE A 406 50.19 8.74 38.07
C ILE A 406 48.79 8.64 38.71
N THR A 407 48.87 8.75 40.03
CA THR A 407 47.90 8.82 41.13
C THR A 407 46.57 9.56 40.94
N LYS A 408 45.58 9.05 41.71
CA LYS A 408 44.30 9.69 42.06
C LYS A 408 44.46 11.16 42.44
N ASN A 409 43.55 12.00 41.94
CA ASN A 409 43.00 13.12 42.71
C ASN A 409 41.51 13.33 42.38
N LYS A 410 40.72 13.41 43.46
CA LYS A 410 39.35 13.93 43.51
C LYS A 410 39.41 15.45 43.43
N THR A 411 38.54 16.08 42.62
CA THR A 411 37.75 17.26 42.99
C THR A 411 36.65 17.52 41.96
N THR A 412 35.41 17.50 42.49
CA THR A 412 34.21 18.31 42.21
C THR A 412 34.28 19.43 41.16
N ASP A 413 33.30 19.50 40.24
CA ASP A 413 32.14 20.41 40.35
C ASP A 413 31.11 20.29 39.20
N ASN A 414 29.84 20.26 39.62
CA ASN A 414 28.59 20.76 39.03
C ASN A 414 28.17 20.50 37.57
N ALA A 415 27.20 19.58 37.47
CA ALA A 415 25.79 19.83 37.12
C ALA A 415 25.44 20.63 35.85
N ASP A 416 24.82 19.92 34.90
CA ASP A 416 23.51 20.34 34.40
C ASP A 416 22.60 19.10 34.28
N ASN A 417 21.37 19.27 34.75
CA ASN A 417 20.43 18.21 35.12
C ASN A 417 19.18 18.39 34.24
N THR A 418 19.00 17.56 33.23
CA THR A 418 17.69 17.34 32.61
C THR A 418 17.25 15.93 32.91
N GLU A 419 16.21 15.82 33.74
CA GLU A 419 15.62 14.60 34.29
C GLU A 419 15.39 13.51 33.24
N VAL A 420 16.22 12.46 33.30
CA VAL A 420 15.85 11.14 32.82
C VAL A 420 14.97 10.51 33.90
N LYS A 421 13.66 10.41 33.65
CA LYS A 421 12.81 9.51 34.43
C LYS A 421 13.35 8.09 34.26
N THR A 422 13.99 7.60 35.31
CA THR A 422 14.46 6.21 35.43
C THR A 422 13.34 5.22 35.12
N PRO A 423 13.57 4.22 34.25
CA PRO A 423 12.70 3.05 34.18
C PRO A 423 12.69 2.34 35.53
N PRO A 424 11.55 1.75 35.95
CA PRO A 424 11.52 0.99 37.20
C PRO A 424 12.47 -0.20 37.12
N THR A 425 13.24 -0.37 38.20
CA THR A 425 14.05 -1.53 38.58
C THR A 425 13.34 -2.85 38.23
N PRO A 426 14.04 -3.89 37.76
CA PRO A 426 13.42 -5.18 37.42
C PRO A 426 12.72 -5.77 38.64
N ALA A 427 11.39 -5.87 38.57
CA ALA A 427 10.61 -6.52 39.62
C ALA A 427 10.81 -8.05 39.57
N PRO A 428 11.05 -8.70 40.72
CA PRO A 428 11.45 -10.10 40.81
C PRO A 428 10.28 -11.09 40.63
N ASP A 429 10.60 -12.23 40.00
CA ASP A 429 10.22 -13.60 40.37
C ASP A 429 8.74 -13.99 40.50
N ARG A 430 7.82 -13.51 39.65
CA ARG A 430 6.50 -14.14 39.51
C ARG A 430 6.00 -14.20 38.08
N ASP A 431 5.55 -15.39 37.70
CA ASP A 431 4.67 -15.58 36.56
C ASP A 431 3.45 -14.65 36.75
N ARG A 432 3.03 -13.93 35.72
CA ARG A 432 1.93 -12.95 35.80
C ARG A 432 0.71 -13.46 35.06
N THR A 433 -0.49 -13.13 35.54
CA THR A 433 -1.73 -13.40 34.81
C THR A 433 -2.28 -12.11 34.22
N LEU A 434 -2.72 -12.16 32.97
CA LEU A 434 -3.41 -11.09 32.25
C LEU A 434 -4.75 -11.62 31.76
N VAL A 435 -5.84 -10.94 32.09
CA VAL A 435 -7.17 -11.27 31.56
C VAL A 435 -7.39 -10.40 30.32
N SER A 436 -7.55 -11.01 29.15
CA SER A 436 -7.71 -10.25 27.92
C SER A 436 -8.39 -11.06 26.83
N ASN A 437 -9.36 -10.43 26.15
CA ASN A 437 -9.98 -10.99 24.95
C ASN A 437 -9.25 -10.57 23.66
N ALA A 438 -8.32 -9.62 23.75
CA ALA A 438 -7.56 -9.10 22.60
C ALA A 438 -6.25 -9.85 22.34
N ILE A 439 -5.77 -10.61 23.33
CA ILE A 439 -4.53 -11.38 23.27
C ILE A 439 -4.88 -12.87 23.30
N PRO A 440 -4.27 -13.74 22.46
CA PRO A 440 -4.51 -15.17 22.51
C PRO A 440 -4.26 -15.74 23.91
N LYS A 441 -5.23 -16.52 24.40
CA LYS A 441 -5.12 -17.23 25.68
C LYS A 441 -4.00 -18.26 25.63
N GLY A 442 -3.27 -18.43 26.72
CA GLY A 442 -2.15 -19.37 26.80
C GLY A 442 -0.97 -18.80 27.58
N PHE A 443 0.20 -19.39 27.38
CA PHE A 443 1.40 -19.15 28.18
C PHE A 443 2.51 -18.58 27.30
N TYR A 444 3.05 -17.43 27.69
CA TYR A 444 4.11 -16.73 26.97
C TYR A 444 5.39 -16.75 27.81
N LEU A 445 6.51 -17.15 27.20
CA LEU A 445 7.83 -17.11 27.82
C LEU A 445 8.44 -15.72 27.64
N VAL A 446 8.25 -14.83 28.60
CA VAL A 446 8.63 -13.42 28.50
C VAL A 446 10.08 -13.21 28.93
N ALA A 447 10.82 -12.49 28.09
CA ALA A 447 12.20 -12.05 28.30
C ALA A 447 12.27 -10.66 28.92
N ASN A 448 11.40 -9.72 28.50
CA ASN A 448 11.34 -8.39 29.11
C ASN A 448 10.00 -7.68 28.81
N VAL A 449 9.72 -6.56 29.48
CA VAL A 449 8.53 -5.73 29.26
C VAL A 449 8.91 -4.25 29.21
N PHE A 450 8.32 -3.52 28.25
CA PHE A 450 8.63 -2.10 28.04
C PHE A 450 7.36 -1.27 27.96
N ALA A 451 7.40 -0.07 28.54
CA ALA A 451 6.34 0.94 28.38
C ALA A 451 6.45 1.70 27.05
N VAL A 452 7.64 1.73 26.45
CA VAL A 452 7.96 2.46 25.22
C VAL A 452 8.10 1.45 24.05
N PRO A 453 7.30 1.58 22.97
CA PRO A 453 7.30 0.62 21.85
C PRO A 453 8.69 0.42 21.22
N GLU A 454 9.44 1.50 21.01
CA GLU A 454 10.74 1.49 20.35
C GLU A 454 11.77 0.67 21.14
N ASN A 455 11.67 0.67 22.47
CA ASN A 455 12.56 -0.13 23.32
C ASN A 455 12.24 -1.63 23.21
N ALA A 456 10.96 -2.00 23.10
CA ALA A 456 10.55 -3.38 22.87
C ALA A 456 11.01 -3.89 21.50
N ILE A 457 10.90 -3.05 20.46
CA ILE A 457 11.35 -3.37 19.10
C ILE A 457 12.86 -3.60 19.09
N LYS A 458 13.65 -2.63 19.59
CA LYS A 458 15.11 -2.74 19.67
C LYS A 458 15.56 -3.97 20.45
N PHE A 459 14.89 -4.27 21.57
CA PHE A 459 15.21 -5.45 22.36
C PHE A 459 14.88 -6.75 21.60
N ALA A 460 13.70 -6.87 21.00
CA ALA A 460 13.32 -8.04 20.21
C ALA A 460 14.26 -8.25 19.00
N GLU A 461 14.66 -7.18 18.32
CA GLU A 461 15.65 -7.22 17.23
C GLU A 461 17.02 -7.69 17.71
N SER A 462 17.50 -7.19 18.85
CA SER A 462 18.77 -7.63 19.44
C SER A 462 18.80 -9.12 19.74
N LEU A 463 17.65 -9.71 20.10
CA LEU A 463 17.51 -11.15 20.33
C LEU A 463 17.45 -11.93 19.01
N LYS A 464 16.75 -11.40 18.01
CA LYS A 464 16.73 -12.00 16.66
C LYS A 464 18.13 -12.05 16.04
N GLN A 465 18.93 -11.01 16.20
CA GLN A 465 20.34 -10.98 15.77
C GLN A 465 21.20 -12.04 16.45
N LYS A 466 20.82 -12.45 17.67
CA LYS A 466 21.46 -13.57 18.42
C LYS A 466 20.86 -14.94 18.08
N GLY A 467 20.00 -15.03 17.06
CA GLY A 467 19.35 -16.28 16.65
C GLY A 467 18.21 -16.73 17.58
N ILE A 468 17.64 -15.82 18.37
CA ILE A 468 16.54 -16.07 19.29
C ILE A 468 15.25 -15.46 18.72
N PRO A 469 14.19 -16.25 18.47
CA PRO A 469 12.99 -15.79 17.76
C PRO A 469 12.04 -14.99 18.66
N ALA A 470 12.49 -13.83 19.14
CA ALA A 470 11.69 -12.96 20.00
C ALA A 470 10.56 -12.26 19.23
N LYS A 471 9.38 -12.18 19.85
CA LYS A 471 8.20 -11.42 19.42
C LYS A 471 7.71 -10.55 20.57
N TYR A 472 6.68 -9.74 20.37
CA TYR A 472 6.04 -9.02 21.48
C TYR A 472 4.52 -9.08 21.42
N VAL A 473 3.88 -8.86 22.56
CA VAL A 473 2.43 -8.69 22.70
C VAL A 473 2.15 -7.43 23.52
N VAL A 474 1.10 -6.69 23.16
CA VAL A 474 0.78 -5.41 23.80
C VAL A 474 -0.40 -5.59 24.74
N ASN A 475 -0.24 -5.18 26.00
CA ASN A 475 -1.36 -5.07 26.93
C ASN A 475 -2.34 -4.01 26.41
N PRO A 476 -3.61 -4.35 26.09
CA PRO A 476 -4.55 -3.35 25.58
C PRO A 476 -4.89 -2.26 26.61
N GLU A 477 -4.79 -2.56 27.91
CA GLU A 477 -5.09 -1.64 29.01
C GLU A 477 -3.89 -0.74 29.33
N THR A 478 -2.73 -1.33 29.61
CA THR A 478 -1.55 -0.57 30.07
C THR A 478 -0.64 -0.09 28.95
N LYS A 479 -0.88 -0.56 27.71
CA LYS A 479 -0.01 -0.36 26.54
C LYS A 479 1.42 -0.88 26.71
N TYR A 480 1.67 -1.73 27.69
CA TYR A 480 3.00 -2.33 27.88
C TYR A 480 3.25 -3.44 26.87
N HIS A 481 4.46 -3.45 26.32
CA HIS A 481 4.93 -4.39 25.31
C HIS A 481 5.74 -5.49 25.98
N TYR A 482 5.18 -6.71 26.05
CA TYR A 482 5.86 -7.88 26.58
C TYR A 482 6.62 -8.60 25.46
N VAL A 483 7.94 -8.60 25.51
CA VAL A 483 8.79 -9.32 24.55
C VAL A 483 8.94 -10.78 25.01
N TYR A 484 8.47 -11.72 24.21
CA TYR A 484 8.46 -13.16 24.52
C TYR A 484 9.24 -13.99 23.50
N LEU A 485 9.83 -15.09 23.96
CA LEU A 485 10.66 -16.01 23.16
C LEU A 485 9.89 -17.22 22.63
N ASN A 486 8.77 -17.55 23.28
CA ASN A 486 7.92 -18.67 22.91
C ASN A 486 6.48 -18.48 23.43
N TYR A 487 5.51 -19.12 22.78
CA TYR A 487 4.11 -19.16 23.17
C TYR A 487 3.56 -20.58 22.95
N SER A 488 2.75 -21.06 23.89
CA SER A 488 2.02 -22.31 23.76
C SER A 488 0.74 -22.28 24.60
N THR A 489 -0.27 -23.03 24.19
CA THR A 489 -1.44 -23.33 25.04
C THR A 489 -1.14 -24.42 26.07
N ASN A 490 0.00 -25.11 25.95
CA ASN A 490 0.49 -26.10 26.91
C ASN A 490 1.49 -25.46 27.89
N GLU A 491 1.10 -25.37 29.16
CA GLU A 491 1.91 -24.77 30.22
C GLU A 491 3.25 -25.50 30.45
N GLU A 492 3.25 -26.82 30.41
CA GLU A 492 4.44 -27.64 30.69
C GLU A 492 5.55 -27.38 29.68
N GLN A 493 5.20 -27.17 28.40
CA GLN A 493 6.17 -26.82 27.36
C GLN A 493 6.88 -25.50 27.67
N ILE A 494 6.12 -24.48 28.09
CA ILE A 494 6.69 -23.18 28.41
C ILE A 494 7.51 -23.22 29.69
N ARG A 495 7.09 -23.99 30.70
CA ARG A 495 7.86 -24.20 31.93
C ARG A 495 9.17 -24.95 31.66
N ALA A 496 9.17 -25.94 30.76
CA ALA A 496 10.38 -26.64 30.34
C ALA A 496 11.36 -25.71 29.61
N LEU A 497 10.86 -24.84 28.72
CA LEU A 497 11.67 -23.81 28.05
C LEU A 497 12.21 -22.77 29.04
N LYS A 498 11.42 -22.32 30.02
CA LYS A 498 11.90 -21.45 31.11
C LYS A 498 13.04 -22.11 31.88
N LYS A 499 12.85 -23.37 32.31
CA LYS A 499 13.83 -24.13 33.10
C LYS A 499 15.15 -24.34 32.34
N SER A 500 15.08 -24.54 31.03
CA SER A 500 16.27 -24.73 30.19
C SER A 500 16.96 -23.44 29.76
N GLY A 501 16.48 -22.25 30.17
CA GLY A 501 17.02 -20.99 29.63
C GLY A 501 16.80 -20.88 28.12
N PHE A 502 15.61 -21.29 27.66
CA PHE A 502 15.25 -21.43 26.25
C PHE A 502 16.26 -22.31 25.48
N ASN A 503 16.42 -23.56 25.91
CA ASN A 503 17.41 -24.51 25.37
C ASN A 503 18.85 -23.99 25.42
N ASN A 504 19.22 -23.37 26.55
CA ASN A 504 20.50 -22.71 26.82
C ASN A 504 20.86 -21.58 25.84
N LYS A 505 19.89 -21.06 25.09
CA LYS A 505 20.10 -19.94 24.14
C LYS A 505 19.91 -18.57 24.78
N TYR A 506 19.30 -18.50 25.97
CA TYR A 506 19.03 -17.25 26.66
C TYR A 506 19.50 -17.34 28.11
N SER A 507 20.44 -16.46 28.48
CA SER A 507 21.11 -16.46 29.79
C SER A 507 20.47 -15.52 30.81
N ASP A 508 19.71 -14.52 30.34
CA ASP A 508 19.03 -13.58 31.22
C ASP A 508 17.74 -14.18 31.78
N TYR A 509 17.09 -13.43 32.65
CA TYR A 509 15.90 -13.88 33.34
C TYR A 509 14.68 -14.07 32.41
N LEU A 510 13.95 -15.16 32.59
CA LEU A 510 12.71 -15.50 31.89
C LEU A 510 11.56 -15.71 32.89
N TRP A 511 10.35 -15.31 32.52
CA TRP A 511 9.14 -15.50 33.33
C TRP A 511 7.92 -15.79 32.47
N LEU A 512 6.85 -16.37 33.04
CA LEU A 512 5.63 -16.67 32.29
C LEU A 512 4.62 -15.53 32.38
N LEU A 513 4.06 -15.12 31.25
CA LEU A 513 2.79 -14.39 31.20
C LEU A 513 1.67 -15.37 30.83
N ILE A 514 0.69 -15.53 31.70
CA ILE A 514 -0.49 -16.39 31.57
C ILE A 514 -1.63 -15.50 31.10
N VAL A 515 -2.11 -15.69 29.88
CA VAL A 515 -3.26 -14.94 29.35
C VAL A 515 -4.52 -15.80 29.49
N LYS A 516 -5.50 -15.29 30.23
CA LYS A 516 -6.77 -15.97 30.55
C LYS A 516 -7.96 -15.32 29.85
#